data_AF-A0A7E4UMC0-F1
#
_entry.id   AF-A0A7E4UMC0-F1
#
_cell.length_a   1.000
_cell.length_b   1.000
_cell.length_c   1.000
_cell.angle_alpha   90.00
_cell.angle_beta   90.00
_cell.angle_gamma   90.00
#
_symmetry.space_group_name_H-M   'P 1'
#
loop_
_entity.id
_entity.type
_entity.pdbx_description
1 polymer ?
#
loop_
_entity_poly.entity_id
_entity_poly.type
_entity_poly.pdbx_seq_one_letter_code
_entity_poly.pdbx_strand_id
1 'polypeptide(L)'
;MSSMNITIDIDITYYLCGCILTILPVIFLTLYVIILYLFKTGNKEFKTPCYTQLFHMGLTDIIQLLVFLFSGVTVLLQYNIPDGFNNVIHFIFFQC
;
A
#
# COMPACT_ATOMS: atom_id res chain seq x y z
N MET A 1 14.90 -31.24 18.85
CA MET A 1 13.55 -31.45 18.29
C MET A 1 12.63 -30.24 18.55
N SER A 2 13.16 -29.01 18.58
CA SER A 2 12.38 -27.76 18.80
C SER A 2 12.48 -26.74 17.66
N SER A 3 13.30 -27.00 16.63
CA SER A 3 13.49 -26.11 15.49
C SER A 3 12.34 -26.15 14.48
N MET A 4 11.52 -27.20 14.50
CA MET A 4 10.46 -27.44 13.49
C MET A 4 9.18 -26.64 13.77
N ASN A 5 8.85 -26.35 15.03
CA ASN A 5 7.69 -25.50 15.37
C ASN A 5 7.96 -24.03 15.06
N ILE A 6 9.19 -23.55 15.32
CA ILE A 6 9.55 -22.15 15.13
C ILE A 6 9.49 -21.77 13.64
N THR A 7 9.90 -22.65 12.74
CA THR A 7 9.82 -22.40 11.29
C THR A 7 8.38 -22.27 10.80
N ILE A 8 7.46 -23.12 11.30
CA ILE A 8 6.05 -23.10 10.88
C ILE A 8 5.34 -21.81 11.35
N ASP A 9 5.61 -21.37 12.59
CA ASP A 9 5.07 -20.11 13.13
C ASP A 9 5.56 -18.88 12.34
N ILE A 10 6.82 -18.90 11.92
CA ILE A 10 7.45 -17.83 11.13
C ILE A 10 6.86 -17.80 9.71
N ASP A 11 6.70 -18.95 9.06
CA ASP A 11 6.12 -19.05 7.71
C ASP A 11 4.67 -18.56 7.67
N ILE A 12 3.86 -18.91 8.68
CA ILE A 12 2.49 -18.42 8.83
C ILE A 12 2.47 -16.90 9.06
N THR A 13 3.40 -16.38 9.85
CA THR A 13 3.51 -14.94 10.13
C THR A 13 3.84 -14.13 8.87
N TYR A 14 4.79 -14.59 8.06
CA TYR A 14 5.12 -13.94 6.78
C TYR A 14 3.95 -14.01 5.80
N TYR A 15 3.28 -15.15 5.72
CA TYR A 15 2.12 -15.31 4.85
C TYR A 15 0.96 -14.38 5.25
N LEU A 16 0.62 -14.30 6.54
CA LEU A 16 -0.39 -13.37 7.05
C LEU A 16 -0.01 -11.92 6.80
N CYS A 17 1.25 -11.56 7.07
CA CYS A 17 1.76 -10.22 6.85
C CYS A 17 1.65 -9.82 5.37
N GLY A 18 2.12 -10.65 4.45
CA GLY A 18 2.02 -10.40 3.01
C GLY A 18 0.56 -10.33 2.52
N CYS A 19 -0.34 -11.18 3.04
CA CYS A 19 -1.78 -11.11 2.72
C CYS A 19 -2.40 -9.79 3.17
N ILE A 20 -2.11 -9.34 4.40
CA ILE A 20 -2.64 -8.07 4.92
C ILE A 20 -2.08 -6.90 4.10
N LEU A 21 -0.78 -6.90 3.84
CA LEU A 21 -0.09 -5.88 3.06
C LEU A 21 -0.51 -5.83 1.59
N THR A 22 -1.15 -6.86 1.06
CA THR A 22 -1.68 -6.86 -0.32
C THR A 22 -3.17 -6.54 -0.37
N ILE A 23 -3.98 -7.20 0.45
CA ILE A 23 -5.44 -7.05 0.40
C ILE A 23 -5.88 -5.66 0.86
N LEU A 24 -5.30 -5.16 1.96
CA LEU A 24 -5.69 -3.87 2.53
C LEU A 24 -5.48 -2.70 1.54
N PRO A 25 -4.30 -2.54 0.89
CA PRO A 25 -4.12 -1.47 -0.07
C PRO A 25 -4.98 -1.62 -1.33
N VAL A 26 -5.29 -2.84 -1.78
CA VAL A 26 -6.22 -3.03 -2.91
C VAL A 26 -7.61 -2.48 -2.58
N ILE A 27 -8.11 -2.71 -1.36
CA ILE A 27 -9.41 -2.19 -0.92
C ILE A 27 -9.40 -0.66 -0.91
N PHE A 28 -8.37 -0.04 -0.31
CA PHE A 28 -8.27 1.42 -0.26
C PHE A 28 -8.12 2.05 -1.65
N LEU A 29 -7.34 1.42 -2.54
CA LEU A 29 -7.15 1.90 -3.91
C LEU A 29 -8.46 1.81 -4.72
N THR A 30 -9.27 0.77 -4.49
CA THR A 30 -10.61 0.65 -5.08
C THR A 30 -11.55 1.76 -4.60
N LEU A 31 -11.58 2.03 -3.29
CA LEU A 31 -12.35 3.14 -2.73
C LEU A 31 -11.91 4.49 -3.31
N TYR A 32 -10.60 4.69 -3.48
CA TYR A 32 -10.07 5.92 -4.04
C TYR A 32 -10.50 6.16 -5.50
N VAL A 33 -10.51 5.11 -6.33
CA VAL A 33 -11.01 5.20 -7.71
C VAL A 33 -12.48 5.60 -7.75
N ILE A 34 -13.31 5.09 -6.82
CA ILE A 34 -14.73 5.47 -6.71
C ILE A 34 -14.87 6.96 -6.36
N ILE A 35 -14.06 7.46 -5.43
CA ILE A 35 -14.06 8.87 -5.02
C ILE A 35 -13.64 9.77 -6.20
N LEU A 36 -12.61 9.39 -6.96
CA LEU A 36 -12.21 10.12 -8.16
C LEU A 36 -13.29 10.13 -9.24
N TYR A 37 -13.99 9.01 -9.43
CA TYR A 37 -15.10 8.91 -10.36
C TYR A 37 -16.26 9.84 -9.97
N LEU A 38 -16.55 9.92 -8.67
CA LEU A 38 -17.51 10.87 -8.11
C LEU A 38 -17.08 12.31 -8.37
N PHE A 39 -15.81 12.66 -8.18
CA PHE A 39 -15.31 14.01 -8.48
C PHE A 39 -15.35 14.35 -9.97
N LYS A 40 -15.12 13.38 -10.86
CA LYS A 40 -15.22 13.58 -12.30
C LYS A 40 -16.68 13.82 -12.76
N THR A 41 -17.62 13.13 -12.12
CA THR A 41 -19.05 13.18 -12.47
C THR A 41 -19.79 14.31 -11.73
N GLY A 42 -19.23 14.79 -10.62
CA GLY A 42 -19.81 15.82 -9.77
C GLY A 42 -19.88 17.19 -10.46
N ASN A 43 -20.98 17.90 -10.19
CA ASN A 43 -21.20 19.27 -10.67
C ASN A 43 -20.10 20.24 -10.18
N LYS A 44 -20.10 21.46 -10.75
CA LYS A 44 -19.12 22.55 -10.48
C LYS A 44 -18.87 22.88 -8.99
N GLU A 45 -19.70 22.38 -8.09
CA GLU A 45 -19.61 22.55 -6.63
C GLU A 45 -18.38 21.85 -6.01
N PHE A 46 -17.83 20.82 -6.66
CA PHE A 46 -16.62 20.13 -6.20
C PHE A 46 -15.30 20.84 -6.59
N LYS A 47 -15.36 22.06 -7.16
CA LYS A 47 -14.18 22.86 -7.55
C LYS A 47 -13.77 23.91 -6.50
N THR A 48 -14.00 23.65 -5.22
CA THR A 48 -13.45 24.50 -4.15
C THR A 48 -11.99 24.13 -3.87
N PRO A 49 -11.15 25.06 -3.39
CA PRO A 49 -9.73 24.81 -3.10
C PRO A 49 -9.50 23.68 -2.09
N CYS A 50 -10.47 23.41 -1.22
CA CYS A 50 -10.46 22.28 -0.29
C CYS A 50 -10.39 20.92 -1.03
N TYR A 51 -11.13 20.76 -2.12
CA TYR A 51 -11.10 19.52 -2.91
C TYR A 51 -9.76 19.31 -3.63
N THR A 52 -9.11 20.41 -4.06
CA THR A 52 -7.78 20.31 -4.67
C THR A 52 -6.75 19.81 -3.66
N GLN A 53 -6.83 20.26 -2.40
CA GLN A 53 -5.96 19.75 -1.33
C GLN A 53 -6.24 18.28 -1.01
N LEU A 54 -7.51 17.89 -0.92
CA LEU A 54 -7.93 16.49 -0.75
C LEU A 54 -7.44 15.59 -1.88
N PHE A 55 -7.44 16.09 -3.12
CA PHE A 55 -6.89 15.36 -4.27
C PHE A 55 -5.37 15.15 -4.15
N HIS A 56 -4.63 16.17 -3.72
CA HIS A 56 -3.19 16.06 -3.50
C HIS A 56 -2.83 15.08 -2.37
N MET A 57 -3.54 15.11 -1.24
CA MET A 57 -3.37 14.12 -0.16
C MET A 57 -3.71 12.71 -0.65
N GLY A 58 -4.78 12.59 -1.45
CA GLY A 58 -5.15 11.31 -2.06
C GLY A 58 -4.07 10.74 -2.99
N LEU A 59 -3.36 11.59 -3.74
CA LEU A 59 -2.25 11.16 -4.59
C LEU A 59 -1.07 10.61 -3.77
N THR A 60 -0.72 11.26 -2.66
CA THR A 60 0.34 10.76 -1.78
C THR A 60 -0.04 9.43 -1.14
N ASP A 61 -1.31 9.27 -0.75
CA ASP A 61 -1.84 8.02 -0.19
C ASP A 61 -1.79 6.87 -1.21
N ILE A 62 -2.12 7.11 -2.49
CA ILE A 62 -1.99 6.07 -3.52
C ILE A 62 -0.55 5.58 -3.64
N ILE A 63 0.42 6.49 -3.65
CA ILE A 63 1.84 6.13 -3.77
C ILE A 63 2.22 5.24 -2.59
N GLN A 64 1.82 5.60 -1.37
CA GLN A 64 2.08 4.80 -0.18
C GLN A 64 1.40 3.42 -0.24
N LEU A 65 0.13 3.35 -0.67
CA LEU A 65 -0.60 2.09 -0.83
C LEU A 65 0.02 1.18 -1.91
N LEU A 66 0.55 1.75 -2.98
CA LEU A 66 1.23 1.00 -4.04
C LEU A 66 2.56 0.41 -3.55
N VAL A 67 3.28 1.13 -2.69
CA VAL A 67 4.47 0.62 -2.02
C VAL A 67 4.12 -0.53 -1.06
N PHE A 68 3.04 -0.40 -0.28
CA PHE A 68 2.55 -1.49 0.57
C PHE A 68 2.18 -2.73 -0.23
N LEU A 69 1.46 -2.55 -1.35
CA LEU A 69 1.11 -3.63 -2.26
C LEU A 69 2.36 -4.37 -2.76
N PHE A 70 3.36 -3.61 -3.23
CA PHE A 70 4.61 -4.20 -3.72
C PHE A 70 5.35 -4.95 -2.61
N SER A 71 5.46 -4.34 -1.43
CA SER A 71 6.05 -4.98 -0.25
C SER A 71 5.33 -6.28 0.11
N GLY A 72 4.00 -6.27 0.15
CA GLY A 72 3.20 -7.46 0.43
C GLY A 72 3.43 -8.58 -0.60
N VAL A 73 3.49 -8.25 -1.90
CA VAL A 73 3.80 -9.22 -2.97
C VAL A 73 5.21 -9.78 -2.81
N THR A 74 6.20 -8.94 -2.48
CA THR A 74 7.59 -9.40 -2.28
C THR A 74 7.74 -10.31 -1.07
N VAL A 75 7.03 -10.03 0.03
CA VAL A 75 6.97 -10.89 1.22
C VAL A 75 6.32 -12.23 0.88
N LEU A 76 5.22 -12.22 0.12
CA LEU A 76 4.50 -13.44 -0.27
C LEU A 76 5.33 -14.33 -1.19
N LEU A 77 6.05 -13.73 -2.14
CA LEU A 77 6.90 -14.44 -3.10
C LEU A 77 8.29 -14.76 -2.54
N GLN A 78 8.59 -14.33 -1.30
CA GLN A 78 9.94 -14.38 -0.71
C GLN A 78 11.00 -13.82 -1.69
N TYR A 79 10.62 -12.81 -2.47
CA TYR A 79 11.43 -12.27 -3.53
C TYR A 79 12.46 -11.32 -2.95
N ASN A 80 13.74 -11.57 -3.26
CA ASN A 80 14.82 -10.72 -2.76
C ASN A 80 14.86 -9.43 -3.58
N ILE A 81 14.43 -8.32 -2.97
CA ILE A 81 14.33 -7.03 -3.63
C ILE A 81 15.75 -6.44 -3.81
N PRO A 82 16.13 -5.94 -5.00
CA PRO A 82 17.42 -5.28 -5.18
C PRO A 82 17.54 -4.01 -4.31
N ASP A 83 18.75 -3.76 -3.78
CA ASP A 83 19.04 -2.71 -2.78
C ASP A 83 18.54 -1.30 -3.16
N GLY A 84 18.56 -0.97 -4.45
CA GLY A 84 18.05 0.32 -4.94
C GLY A 84 16.57 0.54 -4.65
N PHE A 85 15.76 -0.52 -4.71
CA PHE A 85 14.34 -0.45 -4.40
C PHE A 85 14.10 -0.40 -2.89
N ASN A 86 14.91 -1.10 -2.10
CA ASN A 86 14.86 -1.05 -0.65
C ASN A 86 15.11 0.38 -0.12
N ASN A 87 16.06 1.10 -0.74
CA ASN A 87 16.31 2.51 -0.42
C ASN A 87 15.14 3.44 -0.75
N VAL A 88 14.44 3.20 -1.87
CA VAL A 88 13.24 3.97 -2.24
C VAL A 88 12.10 3.72 -1.25
N ILE A 89 11.87 2.46 -0.87
CA ILE A 89 10.87 2.10 0.14
C ILE A 89 11.21 2.77 1.48
N HIS A 90 12.46 2.66 1.93
CA HIS A 90 12.90 3.26 3.19
C HIS A 90 12.72 4.79 3.21
N PHE A 91 13.05 5.46 2.11
CA PHE A 91 12.84 6.90 1.96
C PHE A 91 11.36 7.28 2.12
N ILE A 92 10.45 6.53 1.50
CA ILE A 92 9.00 6.78 1.55
C ILE A 92 8.42 6.51 2.96
N PHE A 93 8.96 5.53 3.70
CA PHE A 93 8.46 5.20 5.05
C PHE A 93 9.02 6.09 6.17
N PHE A 94 10.25 6.58 6.05
CA PHE A 94 10.95 7.30 7.14
C PHE A 94 11.10 8.81 6.92
N GLN A 95 10.70 9.36 5.78
CA GLN A 95 10.67 10.81 5.55
C GLN A 95 9.28 11.46 5.63
N CYS A 96 8.23 10.73 6.01
CA CYS A 96 6.95 11.33 6.40
C CYS A 96 6.96 11.80 7.84
#